data_AF-A0A1W0A1M2-F1
#
_entry.id   AF-A0A1W0A1M2-F1
#
_cell.length_a   1.000
_cell.length_b   1.000
_cell.length_c   1.000
_cell.angle_alpha   90.00
_cell.angle_beta   90.00
_cell.angle_gamma   90.00
#
_symmetry.space_group_name_H-M   'P 1'
#
loop_
_entity.id
_entity.type
_entity.pdbx_description
1 polymer ?
#
loop_
_entity_poly.entity_id
_entity_poly.type
_entity_poly.pdbx_seq_one_letter_code
_entity_poly.pdbx_strand_id
1 'polypeptide(L)'
;MSEAEALKVEVFGSYEALDQDSGKFYTEYILRCTQQDGLRSQTWKTARRYREFCAIDVLLREKYPHLSATLPPLPSKKYLGSSLASDFVEKRQRELGQYITTLLLLYPELAKDEIVDEFLELSCH
;
A
#
# COMPACT_ATOMS: atom_id res chain seq x y z
N MET A 1 28.42 5.69 -10.56
CA MET A 1 27.22 4.85 -10.42
C MET A 1 26.54 5.31 -9.15
N SER A 2 25.46 6.07 -9.26
CA SER A 2 24.68 6.51 -8.08
C SER A 2 24.04 5.28 -7.45
N GLU A 3 24.24 5.08 -6.16
CA GLU A 3 23.43 4.13 -5.38
C GLU A 3 21.96 4.52 -5.59
N ALA A 4 21.19 3.63 -6.19
CA ALA A 4 19.80 3.90 -6.51
C ALA A 4 19.01 4.04 -5.20
N GLU A 5 18.26 5.12 -5.10
CA GLU A 5 17.26 5.31 -4.06
C GLU A 5 16.29 4.12 -4.08
N ALA A 6 16.33 3.30 -3.02
CA ALA A 6 15.58 2.06 -2.95
C ALA A 6 14.50 2.19 -1.88
N LEU A 7 13.24 2.24 -2.31
CA LEU A 7 12.07 2.17 -1.44
C LEU A 7 11.61 0.71 -1.32
N LYS A 8 11.55 0.22 -0.08
CA LYS A 8 10.99 -1.08 0.26
C LYS A 8 9.75 -0.90 1.13
N VAL A 9 8.67 -1.59 0.78
CA VAL A 9 7.41 -1.59 1.54
C VAL A 9 7.04 -3.02 1.92
N GLU A 10 6.71 -3.22 3.20
CA GLU A 10 6.23 -4.50 3.75
C GLU A 10 4.93 -4.28 4.53
N VAL A 11 3.90 -5.09 4.25
CA VAL A 11 2.66 -5.11 5.05
C VAL A 11 2.78 -6.23 6.09
N PHE A 12 3.02 -5.86 7.35
CA PHE A 12 3.48 -6.82 8.37
C PHE A 12 2.53 -6.98 9.57
N GLY A 13 1.45 -6.21 9.63
CA GLY A 13 0.46 -6.34 10.70
C GLY A 13 -0.87 -5.69 10.34
N SER A 14 -1.83 -5.84 11.23
CA SER A 14 -3.14 -5.22 11.13
C SER A 14 -3.76 -5.00 12.50
N TYR A 15 -4.72 -4.09 12.58
CA TYR A 15 -5.58 -3.90 13.76
C TYR A 15 -6.98 -3.48 13.35
N GLU A 16 -7.93 -3.65 14.27
CA GLU A 16 -9.30 -3.18 14.11
C GLU A 16 -9.42 -1.74 14.58
N ALA A 17 -9.99 -0.87 13.74
CA ALA A 17 -10.23 0.54 13.99
C ALA A 17 -11.72 0.86 13.85
N LEU A 18 -12.19 1.88 14.59
CA LEU A 18 -13.56 2.36 14.51
C LEU A 18 -13.65 3.56 13.58
N ASP A 19 -14.50 3.47 12.56
CA ASP A 19 -14.81 4.58 11.66
C ASP A 19 -15.75 5.53 12.41
N GLN A 20 -15.25 6.72 12.79
CA GLN A 20 -15.99 7.64 13.67
C GLN A 20 -17.27 8.16 13.02
N ASP A 21 -17.29 8.30 11.70
CA ASP A 21 -18.43 8.81 10.95
C ASP A 21 -19.53 7.76 10.80
N SER A 22 -19.15 6.52 10.46
CA SER A 22 -20.12 5.44 10.22
C SER A 22 -20.41 4.56 11.45
N GLY A 23 -19.60 4.67 12.50
CA GLY A 23 -19.67 3.82 13.70
C GLY A 23 -19.33 2.35 13.43
N LYS A 24 -18.71 2.03 12.29
CA LYS A 24 -18.40 0.66 11.88
C LYS A 24 -16.93 0.34 12.05
N PHE A 25 -16.64 -0.85 12.55
CA PHE A 25 -15.28 -1.36 12.60
C PHE A 25 -14.74 -1.71 11.21
N TYR A 26 -13.45 -1.49 11.02
CA TYR A 26 -12.70 -1.87 9.83
C TYR A 26 -11.28 -2.28 10.19
N THR A 27 -10.62 -2.97 9.26
CA THR A 27 -9.22 -3.36 9.41
C THR A 27 -8.31 -2.31 8.79
N GLU A 28 -7.32 -1.88 9.56
CA GLU A 28 -6.13 -1.16 9.08
C GLU A 28 -4.97 -2.14 8.94
N TYR A 29 -4.20 -1.97 7.87
CA TYR A 29 -2.98 -2.73 7.60
C TYR A 29 -1.79 -1.82 7.86
N ILE A 30 -0.79 -2.33 8.58
CA ILE A 30 0.42 -1.57 8.93
C ILE A 30 1.47 -1.83 7.85
N LEU A 31 1.86 -0.75 7.17
CA LEU A 31 2.93 -0.73 6.18
C LEU A 31 4.20 -0.28 6.90
N ARG A 32 5.31 -0.99 6.67
CA ARG A 32 6.67 -0.54 7.01
C ARG A 32 7.35 -0.09 5.74
N CYS A 33 7.70 1.18 5.70
CA CYS A 33 8.42 1.79 4.59
C CYS A 33 9.88 1.95 5.01
N THR A 34 10.80 1.53 4.15
CA THR A 34 12.24 1.72 4.32
C THR A 34 12.79 2.34 3.06
N GLN A 35 13.34 3.54 3.17
CA GLN A 35 13.98 4.27 2.08
C GLN A 35 15.48 4.30 2.32
N GLN A 36 16.25 3.86 1.32
CA GLN A 36 17.71 3.94 1.34
C GLN A 36 18.19 5.04 0.40
N ASP A 37 19.03 5.93 0.94
CA ASP A 37 19.75 6.97 0.20
C ASP A 37 21.25 6.84 0.51
N GLY A 38 21.94 6.09 -0.35
CA GLY A 38 23.31 5.64 -0.15
C GLY A 38 23.50 4.92 1.18
N LEU A 39 24.27 5.52 2.10
CA LEU A 39 24.52 4.96 3.45
C LEU A 39 23.41 5.29 4.47
N ARG A 40 22.46 6.16 4.13
CA ARG A 40 21.37 6.54 5.03
C ARG A 40 20.18 5.62 4.79
N SER A 41 19.53 5.21 5.88
CA SER A 41 18.31 4.42 5.85
C SER A 41 17.29 5.07 6.76
N GLN A 42 16.15 5.45 6.22
CA GLN A 42 15.01 5.97 6.97
C GLN A 42 13.92 4.89 6.98
N THR A 43 13.28 4.69 8.13
CA THR A 43 12.20 3.71 8.28
C THR A 43 11.07 4.28 9.11
N TRP A 44 9.85 4.15 8.61
CA TRP A 44 8.63 4.60 9.27
C TRP A 44 7.50 3.61 9.05
N LYS A 45 6.36 3.89 9.67
CA LYS A 45 5.15 3.09 9.55
C LYS A 45 3.98 4.00 9.23
N THR A 46 3.14 3.56 8.29
CA THR A 46 1.82 4.14 8.03
C THR A 46 0.76 3.05 8.14
N ALA A 47 -0.49 3.43 8.40
CA ALA A 47 -1.62 2.53 8.49
C ALA A 47 -2.61 2.85 7.38
N ARG A 48 -3.04 1.84 6.63
CA ARG A 48 -3.98 1.99 5.51
C ARG A 48 -5.04 0.92 5.53
N ARG A 49 -6.30 1.28 5.30
CA ARG A 49 -7.39 0.33 5.08
C ARG A 49 -7.47 -0.09 3.63
N TYR A 50 -8.08 -1.25 3.37
CA TYR A 50 -8.23 -1.80 2.02
C TYR A 50 -8.88 -0.84 0.99
N ARG A 51 -9.80 0.05 1.43
CA ARG A 51 -10.43 1.04 0.54
C ARG A 51 -9.44 2.10 0.04
N GLU A 52 -8.43 2.45 0.82
CA GLU A 52 -7.38 3.38 0.39
C GLU A 52 -6.49 2.74 -0.68
N PHE A 53 -6.16 1.45 -0.54
CA PHE A 53 -5.50 0.68 -1.61
C PHE A 53 -6.33 0.67 -2.90
N CYS A 54 -7.66 0.57 -2.80
CA CYS A 54 -8.54 0.68 -3.97
C CYS A 54 -8.47 2.07 -4.61
N ALA A 55 -8.42 3.13 -3.80
CA ALA A 55 -8.39 4.49 -4.28
C ALA A 55 -7.10 4.75 -5.08
N ILE A 56 -5.93 4.36 -4.55
CA ILE A 56 -4.67 4.56 -5.27
C ILE A 56 -4.60 3.73 -6.57
N ASP A 57 -5.14 2.50 -6.60
CA ASP A 57 -5.15 1.69 -7.83
C ASP A 57 -5.98 2.37 -8.94
N VAL A 58 -7.14 2.92 -8.58
CA VAL A 58 -7.98 3.69 -9.52
C VAL A 58 -7.26 4.96 -9.98
N LEU A 59 -6.74 5.76 -9.04
CA LEU A 59 -6.08 7.03 -9.35
C LEU A 59 -4.85 6.82 -10.24
N LEU A 60 -4.03 5.79 -9.96
CA LEU A 60 -2.87 5.47 -10.78
C LEU A 60 -3.26 4.99 -12.19
N ARG A 61 -4.31 4.17 -12.32
CA ARG A 61 -4.82 3.73 -13.63
C ARG A 61 -5.39 4.89 -14.44
N GLU A 62 -6.09 5.81 -13.80
CA GLU A 62 -6.63 7.02 -14.45
C GLU A 62 -5.52 7.99 -14.87
N LYS A 63 -4.50 8.19 -14.02
CA LYS A 63 -3.35 9.05 -14.33
C LYS A 63 -2.43 8.45 -15.40
N TYR A 64 -2.26 7.12 -15.39
CA TYR A 64 -1.40 6.37 -16.29
C TYR A 64 -2.18 5.31 -17.09
N PRO A 65 -3.08 5.74 -18.02
CA PRO A 65 -3.91 4.80 -18.77
C PRO A 65 -3.08 3.85 -19.64
N HIS A 66 -1.90 4.29 -20.10
CA HIS A 66 -0.97 3.47 -20.87
C HIS A 66 -0.29 2.36 -20.04
N LEU A 67 -0.25 2.48 -18.71
CA LEU A 67 0.27 1.46 -17.80
C LEU A 67 -0.84 0.57 -17.22
N SER A 68 -2.11 0.94 -17.40
CA SER A 68 -3.24 0.25 -16.75
C SER A 68 -3.28 -1.25 -17.02
N ALA A 69 -2.91 -1.72 -18.21
CA ALA A 69 -2.89 -3.15 -18.53
C ALA A 69 -1.75 -3.92 -17.84
N THR A 70 -0.71 -3.23 -17.40
CA THR A 70 0.52 -3.82 -16.85
C THR A 70 0.70 -3.59 -15.35
N LEU A 71 -0.06 -2.66 -14.76
CA LEU A 71 -0.14 -2.49 -13.31
C LEU A 71 -0.62 -3.80 -12.64
N PRO A 72 0.00 -4.21 -11.51
CA PRO A 72 -0.37 -5.43 -10.83
C PRO A 72 -1.86 -5.41 -10.43
N PRO A 73 -2.55 -6.55 -10.44
CA PRO A 73 -3.96 -6.60 -10.05
C PRO A 73 -4.10 -6.39 -8.53
N LEU A 74 -4.98 -5.47 -8.13
CA LEU A 74 -5.37 -5.33 -6.74
C LEU A 74 -6.19 -6.56 -6.29
N PRO A 75 -5.97 -7.11 -5.07
CA PRO A 75 -6.79 -8.20 -4.56
C PRO A 75 -8.28 -7.82 -4.53
N SER A 76 -9.14 -8.75 -4.93
CA SER A 76 -10.55 -8.49 -5.17
C SER A 76 -11.32 -8.06 -3.91
N LYS A 77 -12.54 -7.52 -4.08
CA LYS A 77 -13.45 -7.23 -2.96
C LYS A 77 -14.24 -8.45 -2.46
N LYS A 78 -14.38 -9.48 -3.28
CA LYS A 78 -15.37 -10.56 -3.07
C LYS A 78 -14.85 -11.60 -2.11
N TYR A 79 -15.40 -11.60 -0.89
CA TYR A 79 -15.22 -12.68 0.08
C TYR A 79 -16.58 -12.98 0.71
N LEU A 80 -16.84 -14.27 0.90
CA LEU A 80 -18.06 -14.78 1.52
C LEU A 80 -17.83 -14.78 3.05
N GLY A 81 -17.87 -13.62 3.70
CA GLY A 81 -17.61 -13.52 5.14
C GLY A 81 -17.39 -12.10 5.67
N SER A 82 -17.14 -12.00 6.98
CA SER A 82 -16.81 -10.74 7.65
C SER A 82 -15.42 -10.26 7.24
N SER A 83 -15.29 -8.95 6.98
CA SER A 83 -13.99 -8.36 6.69
C SER A 83 -13.03 -8.32 7.90
N LEU A 84 -13.52 -8.69 9.08
CA LEU A 84 -12.79 -8.73 10.33
C LEU A 84 -12.38 -10.17 10.72
N ALA A 85 -12.75 -11.18 9.91
CA ALA A 85 -12.35 -12.56 10.16
C ALA A 85 -10.82 -12.69 10.02
N SER A 86 -10.16 -13.37 10.98
CA SER A 86 -8.69 -13.42 11.05
C SER A 86 -8.04 -14.01 9.80
N ASP A 87 -8.59 -15.12 9.30
CA ASP A 87 -8.13 -15.79 8.07
C ASP A 87 -8.20 -14.88 6.85
N PHE A 88 -9.26 -14.10 6.78
CA PHE A 88 -9.47 -13.11 5.74
C PHE A 88 -8.49 -11.94 5.84
N VAL A 89 -8.31 -11.40 7.05
CA VAL A 89 -7.37 -10.30 7.32
C VAL A 89 -5.95 -10.73 6.98
N GLU A 90 -5.52 -11.91 7.42
CA GLU A 90 -4.19 -12.44 7.13
C GLU A 90 -3.97 -12.68 5.63
N LYS A 91 -4.96 -13.26 4.94
CA LYS A 91 -4.89 -13.46 3.49
C LYS A 91 -4.75 -12.12 2.76
N ARG A 92 -5.61 -11.17 3.10
CA ARG A 92 -5.59 -9.84 2.49
C ARG A 92 -4.30 -9.08 2.80
N GLN A 93 -3.77 -9.20 4.02
CA GLN A 93 -2.49 -8.60 4.39
C GLN A 93 -1.38 -9.06 3.43
N ARG A 94 -1.28 -10.37 3.18
CA ARG A 94 -0.30 -10.94 2.23
C ARG A 94 -0.52 -10.44 0.81
N GLU A 95 -1.76 -10.45 0.32
CA GLU A 95 -2.10 -10.03 -1.04
C GLU A 95 -1.83 -8.53 -1.26
N LEU A 96 -2.14 -7.68 -0.27
CA LEU A 96 -1.83 -6.24 -0.32
C LEU A 96 -0.32 -5.99 -0.27
N GLY A 97 0.41 -6.77 0.54
CA GLY A 97 1.87 -6.73 0.56
C GLY A 97 2.47 -7.05 -0.81
N GLN A 98 2.01 -8.14 -1.43
CA GLN A 98 2.44 -8.50 -2.79
C GLN A 98 2.10 -7.39 -3.80
N TYR A 99 0.88 -6.86 -3.77
CA TYR A 99 0.46 -5.78 -4.65
C TYR A 99 1.38 -4.57 -4.58
N ILE A 100 1.62 -4.00 -3.39
CA ILE A 100 2.42 -2.77 -3.25
C ILE A 100 3.90 -3.02 -3.55
N THR A 101 4.45 -4.16 -3.13
CA THR A 101 5.84 -4.53 -3.45
C THR A 101 6.01 -4.71 -4.96
N THR A 102 5.10 -5.40 -5.65
CA THR A 102 5.16 -5.58 -7.10
C THR A 102 4.98 -4.27 -7.84
N LEU A 103 4.08 -3.39 -7.38
CA LEU A 103 3.85 -2.07 -7.98
C LEU A 103 5.15 -1.25 -8.01
N LEU A 104 5.81 -1.12 -6.87
CA LEU A 104 7.04 -0.33 -6.73
C LEU A 104 8.26 -1.01 -7.37
N LEU A 105 8.26 -2.34 -7.48
CA LEU A 105 9.30 -3.06 -8.21
C LEU A 105 9.21 -2.84 -9.72
N LEU A 106 7.99 -2.86 -10.27
CA LEU A 106 7.77 -2.68 -11.70
C LEU A 106 7.86 -1.22 -12.13
N TYR A 107 7.47 -0.29 -11.25
CA TYR A 107 7.42 1.15 -11.52
C TYR A 107 8.07 1.95 -10.39
N PRO A 108 9.41 1.90 -10.22
CA PRO A 108 10.10 2.62 -9.14
C PRO A 108 9.87 4.13 -9.20
N GLU A 109 9.63 4.71 -10.39
CA GLU A 109 9.32 6.13 -10.57
C GLU A 109 8.03 6.56 -9.86
N LEU A 110 7.10 5.64 -9.58
CA LEU A 110 5.88 5.95 -8.83
C LEU A 110 6.18 6.37 -7.39
N ALA A 111 7.36 6.06 -6.83
CA ALA A 111 7.76 6.58 -5.53
C ALA A 111 7.88 8.12 -5.50
N LYS A 112 7.97 8.77 -6.66
CA LYS A 112 7.98 10.24 -6.78
C LYS A 112 6.61 10.81 -7.13
N ASP A 113 5.60 9.95 -7.30
CA ASP A 113 4.24 10.36 -7.60
C ASP A 113 3.52 10.81 -6.32
N GLU A 114 2.86 11.95 -6.37
CA GLU A 114 2.11 12.52 -5.24
C GLU A 114 1.06 11.55 -4.66
N ILE A 115 0.45 10.69 -5.49
CA ILE A 115 -0.54 9.70 -5.04
C ILE A 115 0.12 8.66 -4.14
N VAL A 116 1.33 8.22 -4.50
CA VAL A 116 2.09 7.20 -3.74
C VAL A 116 2.78 7.83 -2.54
N ASP A 117 3.28 9.06 -2.68
CA ASP A 117 3.83 9.83 -1.57
C ASP A 117 2.79 10.00 -0.47
N GLU A 118 1.60 10.52 -0.79
CA GLU A 118 0.52 10.69 0.19
C GLU A 118 0.13 9.37 0.84
N PHE A 119 0.02 8.30 0.05
CA PHE A 119 -0.36 6.98 0.55
C PHE A 119 0.71 6.35 1.46
N LEU A 120 2.00 6.53 1.17
CA LEU A 120 3.09 5.95 1.95
C LEU A 120 3.68 6.92 2.98
N GLU A 121 3.25 8.18 2.98
CA GLU A 121 3.77 9.28 3.80
C GLU A 121 5.29 9.49 3.60
N LEU A 122 5.77 9.51 2.34
CA LEU A 122 7.20 9.60 2.06
C LEU A 122 7.78 10.96 2.47
N SER A 123 7.09 12.06 2.15
CA SER A 123 7.52 13.43 2.45
C SER A 123 7.28 13.87 3.90
N CYS A 124 6.67 13.03 4.73
CA CYS A 124 6.41 13.34 6.15
C CYS A 124 7.61 13.06 7.06
N HIS A 125 8.70 12.49 6.52
CA HIS A 125 9.85 11.97 7.27
C HIS A 125 11.18 12.34 6.63
#